data_AF-A0A1E3HDL9-F1
#
_entry.id   AF-A0A1E3HDL9-F1
#
_cell.length_a   1.000
_cell.length_b   1.000
_cell.length_c   1.000
_cell.angle_alpha   90.00
_cell.angle_beta   90.00
_cell.angle_gamma   90.00
#
_symmetry.space_group_name_H-M   'P 1'
#
loop_
_entity.id
_entity.type
_entity.pdbx_description
1 polymer ?
#
loop_
_entity_poly.entity_id
_entity_poly.type
_entity_poly.pdbx_seq_one_letter_code
_entity_poly.pdbx_strand_id
1 'polypeptide(L)'
;MNPVSPPSTRGMRDYIPDVPSDGEDYDGFLAEEEPIEGDFTPRAVLAGLGVGVVLCMTNIYFGLQTGWVSMMSLQSALLGFAVFRIPALLPRLFPNMRPLTPQENVVLQTTAVATGTMPLAAGLVGIIPALGMMTEEIDGQGPVHMGWGSLVMWCLAVAFFGVFLAAPLRRQVIVKEKLVFPSGTATAQLISLLHQIPPPAEVQGTRSRAYRRLPRTSHSVSPARPRHEEEGAASFVDGWRDGAVRLEEEEKDKELMTGKGWWALGFSFLASGTLTVLSFLFPALFAIPVFDIVGLPFGAHLAANWMWWFTPSLSYVGQGIIMGLPVTLSMNFGMLVGWAVLSPLSKHLGWAPGPVSSTTDGARGWILWVALAIMIAESIISLLPITISHASTLLRHYHQRTAHSNVFVSTPQSQTQRLSSEDDYYDPPSEDENDDPEFEPPERLVPELWVKWGLALSALGGVGLVWVVFGSDGIKPWATALGLVLASVLSLIGVRALGETDLNPVSGIGKISQLLFAVLQPGNVVANIIAGGVAEAGAQQ
;
A
#
# COMPACT_ATOMS: atom_id res chain seq x y z
N MET A 1 31.23 -8.04 22.53
CA MET A 1 31.08 -6.64 22.11
C MET A 1 29.62 -6.30 22.28
N ASN A 2 29.31 -5.56 23.35
CA ASN A 2 27.97 -5.11 23.71
C ASN A 2 27.60 -3.91 22.83
N PRO A 3 26.46 -3.89 22.13
CA PRO A 3 25.93 -2.68 21.50
C PRO A 3 25.02 -2.00 22.52
N VAL A 4 25.58 -1.10 23.33
CA VAL A 4 24.80 -0.18 24.16
C VAL A 4 25.00 1.19 23.54
N SER A 5 23.93 1.74 22.96
CA SER A 5 23.87 3.12 22.49
C SER A 5 24.10 4.07 23.68
N PRO A 6 24.78 5.21 23.49
CA PRO A 6 24.99 6.19 24.56
C PRO A 6 23.68 6.90 24.93
N PRO A 7 23.48 7.31 26.20
CA PRO A 7 22.32 8.08 26.60
C PRO A 7 22.49 9.54 26.15
N SER A 8 21.56 10.05 25.35
CA SER A 8 21.50 11.47 24.99
C SER A 8 20.10 12.03 25.25
N THR A 9 20.09 13.24 25.80
CA THR A 9 18.92 13.97 26.30
C THR A 9 18.28 14.80 25.18
N ARG A 10 17.06 14.42 24.78
CA ARG A 10 15.95 15.26 24.27
C ARG A 10 15.06 14.44 23.34
N GLY A 11 13.84 14.19 23.77
CA GLY A 11 12.78 13.58 22.96
C GLY A 11 11.42 13.80 23.60
N MET A 12 10.52 14.46 22.88
CA MET A 12 9.26 15.02 23.37
C MET A 12 8.17 13.94 23.54
N ARG A 13 7.52 13.93 24.70
CA ARG A 13 6.19 13.32 24.91
C ARG A 13 5.24 14.46 25.26
N ASP A 14 4.28 14.76 24.40
CA ASP A 14 3.15 15.62 24.79
C ASP A 14 2.19 14.78 25.65
N TYR A 15 2.39 14.86 26.95
CA TYR A 15 1.33 14.58 27.92
C TYR A 15 0.87 15.94 28.43
N ILE A 16 -0.35 16.35 28.07
CA ILE A 16 -1.03 17.51 28.67
C ILE A 16 -1.95 16.95 29.75
N PRO A 17 -1.60 17.03 31.05
CA PRO A 17 -2.56 16.81 32.11
C PRO A 17 -3.49 18.03 32.24
N ASP A 18 -4.73 17.77 32.64
CA ASP A 18 -5.69 18.82 33.00
C ASP A 18 -5.12 19.73 34.10
N VAL A 19 -5.00 21.01 33.79
CA VAL A 19 -4.45 22.04 34.69
C VAL A 19 -5.49 22.40 35.76
N PRO A 20 -5.20 22.27 37.07
CA PRO A 20 -5.98 22.92 38.11
C PRO A 20 -5.72 24.43 38.05
N SER A 21 -6.79 25.23 38.13
CA SER A 21 -6.83 26.66 37.82
C SER A 21 -6.12 27.62 38.78
N ASP A 22 -5.11 27.19 39.52
CA ASP A 22 -4.47 28.02 40.53
C ASP A 22 -3.00 28.24 40.16
N GLY A 23 -2.74 29.43 39.61
CA GLY A 23 -1.42 29.85 39.18
C GLY A 23 -0.52 30.15 40.36
N GLU A 24 0.43 29.25 40.65
CA GLU A 24 1.68 29.50 41.37
C GLU A 24 2.49 28.18 41.43
N ASP A 25 3.02 27.72 40.29
CA ASP A 25 4.23 26.86 40.17
C ASP A 25 4.47 26.48 38.70
N TYR A 26 4.89 27.43 37.88
CA TYR A 26 5.23 27.17 36.46
C TYR A 26 6.65 26.60 36.27
N ASP A 27 7.53 26.68 37.27
CA ASP A 27 8.95 26.34 37.14
C ASP A 27 9.35 24.99 37.77
N GLY A 28 8.40 24.26 38.38
CA GLY A 28 8.66 23.01 39.11
C GLY A 28 8.33 21.70 38.39
N PHE A 29 7.60 21.75 37.26
CA PHE A 29 7.13 20.56 36.52
C PHE A 29 7.91 20.33 35.22
N LEU A 30 9.23 20.50 35.26
CA LEU A 30 10.10 19.89 34.25
C LEU A 30 10.04 18.37 34.46
N ALA A 31 9.09 17.75 33.76
CA ALA A 31 8.90 16.32 33.67
C ALA A 31 10.25 15.62 33.45
N GLU A 32 10.54 14.60 34.25
CA GLU A 32 11.68 13.71 34.02
C GLU A 32 11.56 13.11 32.61
N GLU A 33 12.44 13.55 31.72
CA GLU A 33 12.62 13.05 30.36
C GLU A 33 13.14 11.59 30.43
N GLU A 34 12.26 10.59 30.45
CA GLU A 34 12.70 9.20 30.34
C GLU A 34 13.13 8.88 28.90
N PRO A 35 14.38 8.41 28.69
CA PRO A 35 14.88 8.05 27.36
C PRO A 35 14.13 6.83 26.81
N ILE A 36 13.66 6.92 25.56
CA ILE A 36 13.01 5.82 24.84
C ILE A 36 14.10 4.83 24.38
N GLU A 37 14.53 3.96 25.29
CA GLU A 37 15.48 2.88 25.01
C GLU A 37 14.75 1.57 24.62
N GLY A 38 15.14 0.97 23.48
CA GLY A 38 14.84 -0.44 23.19
C GLY A 38 13.80 -0.77 22.11
N ASP A 39 13.55 0.12 21.13
CA ASP A 39 12.55 -0.13 20.06
C ASP A 39 12.87 -1.37 19.20
N PHE A 40 14.16 -1.60 18.91
CA PHE A 40 14.62 -2.74 18.12
C PHE A 40 15.09 -3.88 19.02
N THR A 41 14.28 -4.95 19.14
CA THR A 41 14.65 -6.14 19.91
C THR A 41 14.68 -7.41 19.07
N PRO A 42 15.64 -8.33 19.32
CA PRO A 42 15.70 -9.61 18.60
C PRO A 42 14.42 -10.43 18.75
N ARG A 43 13.72 -10.33 19.89
CA ARG A 43 12.45 -11.02 20.13
C ARG A 43 11.33 -10.52 19.20
N ALA A 44 11.25 -9.21 18.97
CA ALA A 44 10.25 -8.62 18.08
C ALA A 44 10.51 -9.03 16.64
N VAL A 45 11.78 -9.02 16.22
CA VAL A 45 12.20 -9.47 14.88
C VAL A 45 11.91 -10.95 14.68
N LEU A 46 12.29 -11.83 15.61
CA LEU A 46 12.06 -13.28 15.49
C LEU A 46 10.57 -13.63 15.51
N ALA A 47 9.78 -13.00 16.37
CA ALA A 47 8.33 -13.18 16.37
C ALA A 47 7.70 -12.63 15.08
N GLY A 48 8.17 -11.48 14.60
CA GLY A 48 7.75 -10.87 13.35
C GLY A 48 8.04 -11.77 12.15
N LEU A 49 9.24 -12.36 12.06
CA LEU A 49 9.59 -13.36 11.04
C LEU A 49 8.69 -14.60 11.13
N GLY A 50 8.41 -15.09 12.34
CA GLY A 50 7.52 -16.24 12.54
C GLY A 50 6.09 -15.97 12.04
N VAL A 51 5.50 -14.83 12.42
CA VAL A 51 4.19 -14.38 11.92
C VAL A 51 4.26 -14.16 10.41
N GLY A 52 5.31 -13.51 9.93
CA GLY A 52 5.53 -13.19 8.53
C GLY A 52 5.65 -14.42 7.62
N VAL A 53 6.25 -15.52 8.08
CA VAL A 53 6.29 -16.79 7.33
C VAL A 53 4.88 -17.36 7.14
N VAL A 54 4.04 -17.31 8.18
CA VAL A 54 2.64 -17.74 8.09
C VAL A 54 1.88 -16.88 7.07
N LEU A 55 2.04 -15.56 7.16
CA LEU A 55 1.42 -14.63 6.21
C LEU A 55 1.94 -14.81 4.79
N CYS A 56 3.23 -15.10 4.62
CA CYS A 56 3.84 -15.37 3.32
C CYS A 56 3.21 -16.62 2.66
N MET A 57 3.02 -17.70 3.42
CA MET A 57 2.31 -18.90 2.93
C MET A 57 0.88 -18.57 2.51
N THR A 58 0.17 -17.79 3.33
CA THR A 58 -1.20 -17.34 3.02
C THR A 58 -1.24 -16.47 1.76
N ASN A 59 -0.29 -15.55 1.59
CA ASN A 59 -0.21 -14.65 0.45
C ASN A 59 0.26 -15.33 -0.84
N ILE A 60 1.08 -16.38 -0.78
CA ILE A 60 1.34 -17.24 -1.94
C ILE A 60 0.05 -17.90 -2.40
N TYR A 61 -0.71 -18.48 -1.47
CA TYR A 61 -1.97 -19.15 -1.80
C TYR A 61 -3.00 -18.19 -2.42
N PHE A 62 -3.29 -17.06 -1.76
CA PHE A 62 -4.24 -16.08 -2.28
C PHE A 62 -3.76 -15.44 -3.58
N GLY A 63 -2.48 -15.12 -3.66
CA GLY A 63 -1.88 -14.53 -4.86
C GLY A 63 -1.97 -15.45 -6.07
N LEU A 64 -1.68 -16.74 -5.92
CA LEU A 64 -1.82 -17.71 -7.02
C LEU A 64 -3.29 -17.99 -7.37
N GLN A 65 -4.18 -18.03 -6.38
CA GLN A 65 -5.58 -18.36 -6.61
C GLN A 65 -6.35 -17.21 -7.28
N THR A 66 -6.04 -15.97 -6.92
CA THR A 66 -6.87 -14.80 -7.28
C THR A 66 -6.11 -13.62 -7.83
N GLY A 67 -4.79 -13.67 -7.86
CA GLY A 67 -3.95 -12.54 -8.24
C GLY A 67 -3.91 -11.43 -7.19
N TRP A 68 -4.39 -11.69 -5.98
CA TRP A 68 -4.50 -10.70 -4.90
C TRP A 68 -3.65 -11.07 -3.68
N VAL A 69 -2.98 -10.06 -3.11
CA VAL A 69 -2.16 -10.18 -1.89
C VAL A 69 -2.51 -9.03 -0.95
N SER A 70 -2.54 -9.29 0.35
CA SER A 70 -2.85 -8.28 1.37
C SER A 70 -1.61 -7.98 2.21
N MET A 71 -1.42 -6.71 2.59
CA MET A 71 -0.34 -6.28 3.50
C MET A 71 -0.48 -6.91 4.88
N MET A 72 -1.72 -7.19 5.32
CA MET A 72 -2.04 -7.85 6.59
C MET A 72 -1.36 -7.21 7.83
N SER A 73 -1.16 -5.89 7.83
CA SER A 73 -0.49 -5.11 8.88
C SER A 73 -1.25 -5.14 10.21
N LEU A 74 -2.56 -4.93 10.17
CA LEU A 74 -3.43 -4.98 11.34
C LEU A 74 -3.40 -6.36 12.01
N GLN A 75 -3.50 -7.42 11.20
CA GLN A 75 -3.45 -8.81 11.64
C GLN A 75 -2.08 -9.14 12.23
N SER A 76 -1.00 -8.62 11.62
CA SER A 76 0.37 -8.79 12.11
C SER A 76 0.58 -8.16 13.49
N ALA A 77 0.10 -6.93 13.69
CA ALA A 77 0.17 -6.24 14.99
C ALA A 77 -0.64 -6.98 16.08
N LEU A 78 -1.84 -7.48 15.73
CA LEU A 78 -2.68 -8.23 16.66
C LEU A 78 -2.06 -9.58 17.02
N LEU A 79 -1.59 -10.34 16.03
CA LEU A 79 -0.93 -11.64 16.24
C LEU A 79 0.39 -11.47 17.01
N GLY A 80 1.17 -10.44 16.70
CA GLY A 80 2.38 -10.07 17.43
C GLY A 80 2.09 -9.82 18.90
N PHE A 81 1.12 -8.95 19.20
CA PHE A 81 0.69 -8.68 20.56
C PHE A 81 0.16 -9.95 21.26
N ALA A 82 -0.65 -10.75 20.57
CA ALA A 82 -1.20 -12.01 21.08
C ALA A 82 -0.12 -13.00 21.54
N VAL A 83 0.95 -13.17 20.75
CA VAL A 83 2.06 -14.08 21.06
C VAL A 83 2.73 -13.74 22.40
N PHE A 84 2.83 -12.45 22.75
CA PHE A 84 3.46 -11.99 23.99
C PHE A 84 2.47 -11.75 25.15
N ARG A 85 1.16 -11.65 24.87
CA ARG A 85 0.11 -11.38 25.88
C ARG A 85 -0.65 -12.62 26.34
N ILE A 86 -0.93 -13.58 25.44
CA ILE A 86 -1.86 -14.70 25.68
C ILE A 86 -1.24 -15.87 26.46
N PRO A 87 0.03 -16.28 26.28
CA PRO A 87 0.49 -17.49 26.94
C PRO A 87 0.77 -17.26 28.43
N ALA A 88 -0.05 -17.87 29.29
CA ALA A 88 0.31 -18.19 30.67
C ALA A 88 1.52 -19.16 30.78
N LEU A 89 2.00 -19.68 29.63
CA LEU A 89 3.17 -20.53 29.47
C LEU A 89 4.49 -19.75 29.30
N LEU A 90 4.45 -18.52 28.78
CA LEU A 90 5.66 -17.72 28.55
C LEU A 90 6.35 -17.30 29.87
N PRO A 91 5.61 -16.92 30.94
CA PRO A 91 6.21 -16.68 32.26
C PRO A 91 6.85 -17.93 32.88
N ARG A 92 6.44 -19.14 32.47
CA ARG A 92 7.03 -20.41 32.94
C ARG A 92 8.34 -20.78 32.24
N LEU A 93 8.52 -20.36 30.99
CA LEU A 93 9.74 -20.60 30.21
C LEU A 93 10.74 -19.42 30.29
N PHE A 94 10.24 -18.19 30.44
CA PHE A 94 11.07 -16.98 30.51
C PHE A 94 10.54 -16.00 31.59
N PRO A 95 10.89 -16.23 32.87
CA PRO A 95 10.38 -15.44 33.99
C PRO A 95 10.75 -13.94 33.97
N ASN A 96 11.76 -13.54 33.20
CA ASN A 96 12.29 -12.17 33.14
C ASN A 96 11.87 -11.40 31.87
N MET A 97 10.89 -11.87 31.09
CA MET A 97 10.46 -11.16 29.88
C MET A 97 9.63 -9.93 30.22
N ARG A 98 10.15 -8.74 29.85
CA ARG A 98 9.41 -7.47 29.90
C ARG A 98 8.17 -7.54 28.99
N PRO A 99 7.06 -6.85 29.31
CA PRO A 99 5.94 -6.70 28.40
C PRO A 99 6.38 -6.16 27.03
N LEU A 100 5.65 -6.49 25.97
CA LEU A 100 5.88 -5.94 24.64
C LEU A 100 5.56 -4.43 24.69
N THR A 101 6.48 -3.60 24.23
CA THR A 101 6.24 -2.16 24.07
C THR A 101 5.51 -1.86 22.75
N PRO A 102 4.82 -0.71 22.62
CA PRO A 102 4.18 -0.31 21.37
C PRO A 102 5.16 -0.25 20.19
N GLN A 103 6.36 0.29 20.43
CA GLN A 103 7.42 0.43 19.43
C GLN A 103 7.96 -0.94 19.00
N GLU A 104 8.18 -1.87 19.93
CA GLU A 104 8.54 -3.25 19.59
C GLU A 104 7.42 -3.93 18.77
N ASN A 105 6.15 -3.61 19.03
CA ASN A 105 5.04 -4.14 18.25
C ASN A 105 5.02 -3.58 16.81
N VAL A 106 5.39 -2.30 16.62
CA VAL A 106 5.60 -1.71 15.29
C VAL A 106 6.74 -2.42 14.55
N VAL A 107 7.88 -2.68 15.21
CA VAL A 107 9.01 -3.41 14.60
C VAL A 107 8.61 -4.84 14.24
N LEU A 108 7.89 -5.53 15.12
CA LEU A 108 7.35 -6.87 14.86
C LEU A 108 6.42 -6.84 13.64
N GLN A 109 5.44 -5.94 13.64
CA GLN A 109 4.47 -5.80 12.55
C GLN A 109 5.17 -5.47 11.24
N THR A 110 6.12 -4.54 11.23
CA THR A 110 6.88 -4.17 10.02
C THR A 110 7.66 -5.37 9.48
N THR A 111 8.31 -6.15 10.36
CA THR A 111 9.06 -7.36 9.98
C THR A 111 8.12 -8.44 9.42
N ALA A 112 6.97 -8.64 10.05
CA ALA A 112 5.96 -9.61 9.62
C ALA A 112 5.37 -9.25 8.25
N VAL A 113 5.02 -7.98 8.04
CA VAL A 113 4.49 -7.50 6.76
C VAL A 113 5.54 -7.61 5.66
N ALA A 114 6.78 -7.17 5.89
CA ALA A 114 7.86 -7.27 4.89
C ALA A 114 8.10 -8.72 4.45
N THR A 115 8.06 -9.67 5.39
CA THR A 115 8.18 -11.10 5.08
C THR A 115 6.93 -11.63 4.38
N GLY A 116 5.75 -11.22 4.86
CA GLY A 116 4.45 -11.69 4.38
C GLY A 116 4.09 -11.21 2.98
N THR A 117 4.55 -10.02 2.56
CA THR A 117 4.29 -9.43 1.24
C THR A 117 5.32 -9.79 0.18
N MET A 118 6.39 -10.51 0.58
CA MET A 118 7.42 -11.03 -0.33
C MET A 118 6.85 -11.80 -1.55
N PRO A 119 5.75 -12.57 -1.47
CA PRO A 119 5.17 -13.24 -2.64
C PRO A 119 4.83 -12.30 -3.79
N LEU A 120 4.34 -11.09 -3.47
CA LEU A 120 4.04 -10.06 -4.44
C LEU A 120 5.30 -9.25 -4.79
N ALA A 121 6.04 -8.81 -3.77
CA ALA A 121 7.23 -7.99 -3.95
C ALA A 121 8.35 -8.68 -4.75
N ALA A 122 8.47 -10.01 -4.67
CA ALA A 122 9.41 -10.79 -5.47
C ALA A 122 8.76 -11.43 -6.71
N GLY A 123 7.52 -11.08 -7.05
CA GLY A 123 6.87 -11.58 -8.28
C GLY A 123 6.59 -13.09 -8.30
N LEU A 124 6.57 -13.75 -7.13
CA LEU A 124 6.38 -15.20 -7.01
C LEU A 124 4.97 -15.66 -7.40
N VAL A 125 4.01 -14.74 -7.41
CA VAL A 125 2.61 -15.00 -7.76
C VAL A 125 2.25 -14.62 -9.20
N GLY A 126 3.17 -13.97 -9.93
CA GLY A 126 2.95 -13.46 -11.28
C GLY A 126 4.09 -13.77 -12.26
N ILE A 127 5.23 -13.11 -12.07
CA ILE A 127 6.41 -13.23 -12.95
C ILE A 127 6.96 -14.65 -13.01
N ILE A 128 7.16 -15.30 -11.85
CA ILE A 128 7.74 -16.64 -11.78
C ILE A 128 6.81 -17.70 -12.41
N PRO A 129 5.51 -17.75 -12.09
CA PRO A 129 4.58 -18.64 -12.79
C PRO A 129 4.50 -18.35 -14.30
N ALA A 130 4.52 -17.08 -14.71
CA ALA A 130 4.47 -16.72 -16.13
C ALA A 130 5.66 -17.30 -16.91
N LEU A 131 6.88 -17.21 -16.37
CA LEU A 131 8.08 -17.82 -16.95
C LEU A 131 7.96 -19.35 -17.08
N GLY A 132 7.34 -20.01 -16.10
CA GLY A 132 7.10 -21.45 -16.11
C GLY A 132 5.96 -21.91 -17.03
N MET A 133 5.11 -20.98 -17.49
CA MET A 133 3.96 -21.25 -18.37
C MET A 133 4.23 -20.91 -19.84
N MET A 134 5.44 -20.44 -20.18
CA MET A 134 5.82 -20.10 -21.55
C MET A 134 5.83 -21.34 -22.45
N THR A 135 5.50 -21.13 -23.73
CA THR A 135 5.46 -22.19 -24.74
C THR A 135 6.20 -21.79 -26.00
N GLU A 136 6.89 -22.74 -26.64
CA GLU A 136 7.69 -22.46 -27.84
C GLU A 136 6.81 -22.00 -29.02
N GLU A 137 5.58 -22.48 -29.12
CA GLU A 137 4.64 -22.12 -30.19
C GLU A 137 4.17 -20.66 -30.14
N ILE A 138 3.98 -20.10 -28.93
CA ILE A 138 3.42 -18.76 -28.72
C ILE A 138 4.55 -17.74 -28.46
N ASP A 139 5.51 -18.10 -27.62
CA ASP A 139 6.49 -17.18 -27.06
C ASP A 139 7.87 -17.28 -27.72
N GLY A 140 8.09 -18.28 -28.59
CA GLY A 140 9.37 -18.53 -29.26
C GLY A 140 10.46 -19.07 -28.34
N GLN A 141 10.14 -19.37 -27.08
CA GLN A 141 11.02 -20.02 -26.10
C GLN A 141 10.23 -20.96 -25.19
N GLY A 142 10.88 -22.02 -24.72
CA GLY A 142 10.30 -22.95 -23.75
C GLY A 142 10.19 -22.38 -22.32
N PRO A 143 9.54 -23.11 -21.41
CA PRO A 143 9.35 -22.68 -20.03
C PRO A 143 10.68 -22.56 -19.27
N VAL A 144 10.84 -21.46 -18.53
CA VAL A 144 12.03 -21.21 -17.70
C VAL A 144 11.72 -21.65 -16.27
N HIS A 145 12.28 -22.80 -15.89
CA HIS A 145 12.15 -23.33 -14.53
C HIS A 145 13.35 -22.96 -13.67
N MET A 146 13.11 -22.25 -12.58
CA MET A 146 14.13 -21.90 -11.61
C MET A 146 14.28 -22.97 -10.54
N GLY A 147 15.51 -23.40 -10.29
CA GLY A 147 15.85 -24.19 -9.13
C GLY A 147 15.71 -23.39 -7.83
N TRP A 148 15.74 -24.08 -6.69
CA TRP A 148 15.64 -23.43 -5.38
C TRP A 148 16.69 -22.33 -5.18
N GLY A 149 17.94 -22.59 -5.57
CA GLY A 149 19.04 -21.61 -5.43
C GLY A 149 18.84 -20.37 -6.30
N SER A 150 18.36 -20.52 -7.53
CA SER A 150 18.11 -19.38 -8.41
C SER A 150 16.89 -18.56 -7.98
N LEU A 151 15.87 -19.18 -7.40
CA LEU A 151 14.76 -18.47 -6.75
C LEU A 151 15.23 -17.64 -5.56
N VAL A 152 16.10 -18.19 -4.71
CA VAL A 152 16.69 -17.44 -3.59
C VAL A 152 17.51 -16.26 -4.11
N MET A 153 18.35 -16.46 -5.12
CA MET A 153 19.12 -15.38 -5.74
C MET A 153 18.22 -14.31 -6.38
N TRP A 154 17.13 -14.70 -7.02
CA TRP A 154 16.12 -13.78 -7.56
C TRP A 154 15.47 -12.93 -6.46
N CYS A 155 14.95 -13.56 -5.40
CA CYS A 155 14.36 -12.85 -4.28
C CYS A 155 15.35 -11.86 -3.66
N LEU A 156 16.60 -12.27 -3.47
CA LEU A 156 17.66 -11.38 -2.95
C LEU A 156 17.97 -10.23 -3.92
N ALA A 157 17.93 -10.47 -5.23
CA ALA A 157 18.21 -9.45 -6.23
C ALA A 157 17.21 -8.30 -6.20
N VAL A 158 15.93 -8.62 -5.96
CA VAL A 158 14.86 -7.63 -6.00
C VAL A 158 14.53 -7.04 -4.62
N ALA A 159 14.75 -7.76 -3.51
CA ALA A 159 14.25 -7.40 -2.17
C ALA A 159 14.92 -6.19 -1.48
N PHE A 160 16.10 -5.74 -1.92
CA PHE A 160 16.83 -4.67 -1.23
C PHE A 160 16.67 -3.29 -1.87
N PHE A 161 16.38 -3.23 -3.16
CA PHE A 161 16.40 -1.97 -3.90
C PHE A 161 15.32 -1.00 -3.41
N GLY A 162 14.07 -1.46 -3.26
CA GLY A 162 12.96 -0.61 -2.83
C GLY A 162 13.11 -0.11 -1.39
N VAL A 163 13.70 -0.92 -0.50
CA VAL A 163 13.95 -0.54 0.90
C VAL A 163 14.81 0.73 1.01
N PHE A 164 15.89 0.83 0.22
CA PHE A 164 16.73 2.03 0.22
C PHE A 164 16.07 3.20 -0.51
N LEU A 165 15.20 2.93 -1.48
CA LEU A 165 14.43 3.94 -2.18
C LEU A 165 13.30 4.54 -1.31
N ALA A 166 12.74 3.78 -0.38
CA ALA A 166 11.68 4.22 0.52
C ALA A 166 12.14 5.32 1.51
N ALA A 167 13.41 5.27 1.95
CA ALA A 167 13.96 6.22 2.91
C ALA A 167 13.81 7.71 2.50
N PRO A 168 14.22 8.15 1.30
CA PRO A 168 14.01 9.54 0.87
C PRO A 168 12.53 9.86 0.63
N LEU A 169 11.70 8.87 0.26
CA LEU A 169 10.27 9.10 0.02
C LEU A 169 9.50 9.44 1.30
N ARG A 170 9.91 8.88 2.45
CA ARG A 170 9.31 9.18 3.78
C ARG A 170 9.16 10.68 4.02
N ARG A 171 10.23 11.46 3.79
CA ARG A 171 10.21 12.89 4.08
C ARG A 171 9.17 13.61 3.22
N GLN A 172 9.03 13.22 1.96
CA GLN A 172 8.06 13.82 1.08
C GLN A 172 6.63 13.42 1.45
N VAL A 173 6.36 12.12 1.57
CA VAL A 173 4.97 11.60 1.63
C VAL A 173 4.38 11.57 3.03
N ILE A 174 5.21 11.36 4.06
CA ILE A 174 4.77 11.28 5.45
C ILE A 174 4.94 12.63 6.15
N VAL A 175 6.13 13.23 6.06
CA VAL A 175 6.48 14.43 6.83
C VAL A 175 5.90 15.70 6.19
N LYS A 176 6.12 15.91 4.89
CA LYS A 176 5.64 17.11 4.17
C LYS A 176 4.19 16.99 3.72
N GLU A 177 3.85 15.94 2.95
CA GLU A 177 2.52 15.78 2.35
C GLU A 177 1.47 15.24 3.33
N LYS A 178 1.90 14.55 4.40
CA LYS A 178 1.01 13.93 5.42
C LYS A 178 -0.12 13.08 4.80
N LEU A 179 0.25 12.21 3.86
CA LEU A 179 -0.71 11.26 3.28
C LEU A 179 -1.31 10.35 4.36
N VAL A 180 -2.55 9.90 4.13
CA VAL A 180 -3.35 9.22 5.15
C VAL A 180 -2.83 7.81 5.47
N PHE A 181 -2.32 7.08 4.48
CA PHE A 181 -1.94 5.67 4.57
C PHE A 181 -2.96 4.84 5.37
N PRO A 182 -4.17 4.59 4.82
CA PRO A 182 -5.32 4.11 5.60
C PRO A 182 -5.03 2.88 6.46
N SER A 183 -4.40 1.83 5.93
CA SER A 183 -4.05 0.65 6.71
C SER A 183 -2.93 0.89 7.73
N GLY A 184 -1.97 1.76 7.41
CA GLY A 184 -0.93 2.19 8.35
C GLY A 184 -1.53 2.93 9.55
N THR A 185 -2.42 3.88 9.30
CA THR A 185 -3.13 4.64 10.33
C THR A 185 -4.04 3.75 11.18
N ALA A 186 -4.81 2.85 10.56
CA ALA A 186 -5.62 1.87 11.28
C ALA A 186 -4.76 0.93 12.15
N THR A 187 -3.58 0.53 11.66
CA THR A 187 -2.63 -0.28 12.43
C THR A 187 -2.07 0.50 13.62
N ALA A 188 -1.73 1.77 13.45
CA ALA A 188 -1.26 2.63 14.53
C ALA A 188 -2.33 2.85 15.61
N GLN A 189 -3.59 3.06 15.20
CA GLN A 189 -4.74 3.11 16.11
C GLN A 189 -4.90 1.80 16.88
N LEU A 190 -4.85 0.64 16.19
CA LEU A 190 -4.91 -0.66 16.86
C LEU A 190 -3.78 -0.85 17.87
N ILE A 191 -2.53 -0.52 17.52
CA ILE A 191 -1.40 -0.64 18.45
C ILE A 191 -1.63 0.27 19.66
N SER A 192 -2.12 1.49 19.45
CA SER A 192 -2.44 2.41 20.55
C SER A 192 -3.52 1.83 21.47
N LEU A 193 -4.57 1.24 20.89
CA LEU A 193 -5.63 0.54 21.63
C LEU A 193 -5.09 -0.67 22.41
N LEU A 194 -4.29 -1.54 21.78
CA LEU A 194 -3.71 -2.73 22.41
C LEU A 194 -2.79 -2.38 23.60
N HIS A 195 -2.09 -1.25 23.52
CA HIS A 195 -1.17 -0.79 24.55
C HIS A 195 -1.76 0.27 25.49
N GLN A 196 -3.05 0.62 25.35
CA GLN A 196 -3.76 1.63 26.16
C GLN A 196 -3.09 3.02 26.16
N ILE A 197 -2.60 3.44 25.00
CA ILE A 197 -2.00 4.77 24.78
C ILE A 197 -3.04 5.61 24.03
N PRO A 198 -3.15 6.94 24.30
CA PRO A 198 -4.00 7.80 23.50
C PRO A 198 -3.71 7.57 22.01
N PRO A 199 -4.75 7.38 21.18
CA PRO A 199 -4.55 7.19 19.75
C PRO A 199 -3.74 8.38 19.21
N PRO A 200 -2.85 8.16 18.22
CA PRO A 200 -2.17 9.26 17.57
C PRO A 200 -3.24 10.27 17.19
N ALA A 201 -3.08 11.51 17.69
CA ALA A 201 -4.04 12.59 17.45
C ALA A 201 -4.40 12.49 15.98
N GLU A 202 -5.70 12.33 15.68
CA GLU A 202 -6.19 12.36 14.30
C GLU A 202 -5.41 13.46 13.63
N VAL A 203 -4.62 13.12 12.61
CA VAL A 203 -4.10 14.14 11.71
C VAL A 203 -5.37 14.71 11.13
N GLN A 204 -5.91 15.74 11.80
CA GLN A 204 -6.99 16.57 11.34
C GLN A 204 -6.41 17.19 10.10
N GLY A 205 -6.56 16.44 9.01
CA GLY A 205 -6.20 16.87 7.71
C GLY A 205 -6.92 18.18 7.54
N THR A 206 -6.14 19.26 7.45
CA THR A 206 -6.28 20.18 6.34
C THR A 206 -6.84 19.37 5.18
N ARG A 207 -8.18 19.42 5.00
CA ARG A 207 -8.88 18.68 3.95
C ARG A 207 -8.05 18.86 2.70
N SER A 208 -7.50 17.75 2.19
CA SER A 208 -6.60 17.79 1.03
C SER A 208 -7.24 18.71 -0.02
N ARG A 209 -6.60 19.85 -0.29
CA ARG A 209 -7.06 20.84 -1.27
C ARG A 209 -7.08 20.26 -2.70
N ALA A 210 -6.60 19.03 -2.90
CA ALA A 210 -6.43 18.38 -4.19
C ALA A 210 -7.72 17.92 -4.87
N TYR A 211 -8.87 17.89 -4.19
CA TYR A 211 -10.17 17.72 -4.85
C TYR A 211 -11.19 18.74 -4.31
N ARG A 212 -11.13 19.97 -4.84
CA ARG A 212 -12.30 20.85 -4.85
C ARG A 212 -13.36 20.15 -5.70
N ARG A 213 -14.34 19.49 -5.06
CA ARG A 213 -15.56 19.04 -5.72
C ARG A 213 -16.08 20.21 -6.54
N LEU A 214 -16.20 20.02 -7.85
CA LEU A 214 -16.90 20.95 -8.73
C LEU A 214 -18.25 21.29 -8.07
N PRO A 215 -18.64 22.57 -7.98
CA PRO A 215 -19.95 22.93 -7.45
C PRO A 215 -21.00 22.20 -8.28
N ARG A 216 -21.75 21.28 -7.66
CA ARG A 216 -22.93 20.69 -8.31
C ARG A 216 -23.90 21.84 -8.56
N THR A 217 -23.95 22.29 -9.81
CA THR A 217 -25.05 23.10 -10.35
C THR A 217 -26.28 22.22 -10.44
N SER A 218 -26.93 21.97 -9.31
CA SER A 218 -28.28 21.46 -9.27
C SER A 218 -29.04 22.33 -8.28
N HIS A 219 -29.82 23.26 -8.81
CA HIS A 219 -30.83 24.00 -8.08
C HIS A 219 -31.80 22.99 -7.43
N SER A 220 -31.59 22.69 -6.15
CA SER A 220 -32.66 22.19 -5.29
C SER A 220 -33.20 23.38 -4.51
N VAL A 221 -34.42 23.79 -4.88
CA VAL A 221 -35.20 24.80 -4.18
C VAL A 221 -35.42 24.33 -2.74
N SER A 222 -34.86 25.07 -1.79
CA SER A 222 -35.25 25.02 -0.37
C SER A 222 -35.35 26.45 0.13
N PRO A 223 -36.36 26.77 0.96
CA PRO A 223 -36.77 28.15 1.18
C PRO A 223 -35.72 28.90 2.02
N ALA A 224 -35.52 30.17 1.65
CA ALA A 224 -34.61 31.08 2.33
C ALA A 224 -34.98 31.23 3.82
N ARG A 225 -34.04 30.93 4.72
CA ARG A 225 -34.12 31.35 6.12
C ARG A 225 -33.55 32.77 6.26
N PRO A 226 -34.17 33.65 7.06
CA PRO A 226 -33.70 35.03 7.21
C PRO A 226 -32.35 35.05 7.92
N ARG A 227 -31.46 35.95 7.48
CA ARG A 227 -30.27 36.35 8.22
C ARG A 227 -30.69 36.92 9.57
N HIS A 228 -30.30 36.26 10.65
CA HIS A 228 -30.09 36.91 11.94
C HIS A 228 -28.77 36.43 12.54
N GLU A 229 -28.04 37.41 13.04
CA GLU A 229 -26.73 37.34 13.68
C GLU A 229 -26.81 36.53 14.98
N GLU A 230 -26.28 35.32 14.99
CA GLU A 230 -25.90 34.58 16.21
C GLU A 230 -24.68 33.69 15.89
N GLU A 231 -23.50 34.33 15.80
CA GLU A 231 -22.22 33.65 15.93
C GLU A 231 -22.02 33.30 17.41
N GLY A 232 -22.22 32.03 17.78
CA GLY A 232 -21.92 31.56 19.13
C GLY A 232 -22.43 30.17 19.52
N ALA A 233 -23.51 29.69 18.90
CA ALA A 233 -24.14 28.42 19.32
C ALA A 233 -23.84 27.21 18.42
N ALA A 234 -23.31 27.41 17.21
CA ALA A 234 -23.09 26.34 16.23
C ALA A 234 -21.83 25.50 16.47
N SER A 235 -20.83 25.98 17.22
CA SER A 235 -19.63 25.21 17.57
C SER A 235 -19.87 24.21 18.71
N PHE A 236 -20.90 24.43 19.52
CA PHE A 236 -21.20 23.56 20.66
C PHE A 236 -21.94 22.28 20.23
N VAL A 237 -22.79 22.32 19.20
CA VAL A 237 -23.57 21.13 18.79
C VAL A 237 -22.75 20.13 17.97
N ASP A 238 -21.77 20.58 17.18
CA ASP A 238 -20.87 19.68 16.44
C ASP A 238 -19.89 18.95 17.38
N GLY A 239 -19.38 19.62 18.42
CA GLY A 239 -18.47 19.01 19.40
C GLY A 239 -19.12 17.92 20.26
N TRP A 240 -20.41 18.02 20.57
CA TRP A 240 -21.14 16.97 21.29
C TRP A 240 -21.45 15.75 20.42
N ARG A 241 -21.64 15.96 19.12
CA ARG A 241 -21.89 14.87 18.17
C ARG A 241 -20.62 14.09 17.87
N ASP A 242 -19.47 14.77 17.74
CA ASP A 242 -18.16 14.12 17.68
C ASP A 242 -17.80 13.43 19.00
N GLY A 243 -18.10 14.05 20.14
CA GLY A 243 -17.88 13.46 21.46
C GLY A 243 -18.72 12.20 21.73
N ALA A 244 -19.99 12.18 21.30
CA ALA A 244 -20.86 11.01 21.44
C ALA A 244 -20.42 9.84 20.56
N VAL A 245 -19.97 10.12 19.32
CA VAL A 245 -19.40 9.09 18.43
C VAL A 245 -18.09 8.53 19.01
N ARG A 246 -17.22 9.40 19.56
CA ARG A 246 -15.98 9.00 20.24
C ARG A 246 -16.22 8.10 21.45
N LEU A 247 -17.23 8.42 22.26
CA LEU A 247 -17.60 7.62 23.43
C LEU A 247 -18.20 6.26 23.03
N GLU A 248 -19.00 6.20 21.97
CA GLU A 248 -19.52 4.93 21.41
C GLU A 248 -18.40 4.07 20.81
N GLU A 249 -17.39 4.68 20.17
CA GLU A 249 -16.19 3.98 19.66
C GLU A 249 -15.32 3.48 20.82
N GLU A 250 -15.06 4.30 21.84
CA GLU A 250 -14.32 3.89 23.04
C GLU A 250 -15.01 2.75 23.81
N GLU A 251 -16.35 2.73 23.86
CA GLU A 251 -17.10 1.64 24.48
C GLU A 251 -17.02 0.34 23.67
N LYS A 252 -17.13 0.41 22.34
CA LYS A 252 -16.94 -0.76 21.45
C LYS A 252 -15.52 -1.30 21.54
N ASP A 253 -14.53 -0.42 21.63
CA ASP A 253 -13.12 -0.79 21.75
C ASP A 253 -12.81 -1.41 23.12
N LYS A 254 -13.43 -0.90 24.19
CA LYS A 254 -13.40 -1.52 25.52
C LYS A 254 -14.08 -2.90 25.50
N GLU A 255 -15.17 -3.08 24.77
CA GLU A 255 -15.84 -4.38 24.64
C GLU A 255 -14.99 -5.40 23.86
N LEU A 256 -14.26 -4.96 22.83
CA LEU A 256 -13.26 -5.77 22.11
C LEU A 256 -12.14 -6.28 23.03
N MET A 257 -11.76 -5.48 24.03
CA MET A 257 -10.74 -5.80 25.04
C MET A 257 -11.25 -6.74 26.14
N THR A 258 -12.56 -6.95 26.25
CA THR A 258 -13.11 -7.99 27.13
C THR A 258 -12.95 -9.38 26.52
N GLY A 259 -12.97 -10.43 27.34
CA GLY A 259 -12.83 -11.82 26.87
C GLY A 259 -13.80 -12.22 25.74
N LYS A 260 -14.91 -11.49 25.56
CA LYS A 260 -15.87 -11.69 24.47
C LYS A 260 -15.27 -11.43 23.09
N GLY A 261 -14.42 -10.41 22.92
CA GLY A 261 -13.77 -10.09 21.64
C GLY A 261 -12.81 -11.20 21.18
N TRP A 262 -12.03 -11.75 22.11
CA TRP A 262 -11.17 -12.91 21.86
C TRP A 262 -11.96 -14.17 21.49
N TRP A 263 -13.12 -14.37 22.10
CA TRP A 263 -14.02 -15.47 21.72
C TRP A 263 -14.63 -15.29 20.32
N ALA A 264 -14.98 -14.07 19.94
CA ALA A 264 -15.46 -13.77 18.58
C ALA A 264 -14.35 -13.99 17.53
N LEU A 265 -13.11 -13.60 17.84
CA LEU A 265 -11.95 -13.86 16.99
C LEU A 265 -11.68 -15.37 16.87
N GLY A 266 -11.71 -16.09 17.99
CA GLY A 266 -11.52 -17.55 18.02
C GLY A 266 -12.61 -18.29 17.25
N PHE A 267 -13.88 -17.89 17.41
CA PHE A 267 -15.00 -18.49 16.70
C PHE A 267 -14.96 -18.19 15.19
N SER A 268 -14.64 -16.95 14.80
CA SER A 268 -14.51 -16.59 13.38
C SER A 268 -13.35 -17.32 12.71
N PHE A 269 -12.21 -17.47 13.41
CA PHE A 269 -11.08 -18.29 12.94
C PHE A 269 -11.50 -19.75 12.77
N LEU A 270 -12.17 -20.34 13.76
CA LEU A 270 -12.59 -21.74 13.71
C LEU A 270 -13.64 -21.98 12.62
N ALA A 271 -14.60 -21.06 12.46
CA ALA A 271 -15.62 -21.11 11.42
C ALA A 271 -14.99 -20.99 10.02
N SER A 272 -14.06 -20.04 9.83
CA SER A 272 -13.33 -19.90 8.57
C SER A 272 -12.50 -21.14 8.25
N GLY A 273 -11.70 -21.63 9.22
CA GLY A 273 -10.88 -22.82 9.02
C GLY A 273 -11.71 -24.07 8.74
N THR A 274 -12.83 -24.25 9.45
CA THR A 274 -13.76 -25.36 9.21
C THR A 274 -14.38 -25.27 7.82
N LEU A 275 -14.83 -24.08 7.39
CA LEU A 275 -15.37 -23.90 6.04
C LEU A 275 -14.31 -24.22 4.99
N THR A 276 -13.07 -23.77 5.14
CA THR A 276 -11.99 -24.07 4.18
C THR A 276 -11.72 -25.58 4.08
N VAL A 277 -11.65 -26.29 5.21
CA VAL A 277 -11.48 -27.75 5.22
C VAL A 277 -12.69 -28.46 4.60
N LEU A 278 -13.91 -28.01 4.91
CA LEU A 278 -15.13 -28.56 4.32
C LEU A 278 -15.22 -28.29 2.81
N SER A 279 -14.83 -27.11 2.34
CA SER A 279 -14.77 -26.78 0.91
C SER A 279 -13.77 -27.67 0.16
N PHE A 280 -12.68 -28.08 0.81
CA PHE A 280 -11.74 -29.05 0.25
C PHE A 280 -12.35 -30.46 0.15
N LEU A 281 -13.06 -30.91 1.18
CA LEU A 281 -13.70 -32.24 1.20
C LEU A 281 -14.94 -32.32 0.30
N PHE A 282 -15.68 -31.22 0.17
CA PHE A 282 -16.91 -31.12 -0.59
C PHE A 282 -16.82 -29.95 -1.60
N PRO A 283 -16.26 -30.18 -2.79
CA PRO A 283 -16.12 -29.14 -3.82
C PRO A 283 -17.43 -28.45 -4.22
N ALA A 284 -18.57 -29.12 -4.01
CA ALA A 284 -19.90 -28.55 -4.24
C ALA A 284 -20.20 -27.32 -3.34
N LEU A 285 -19.54 -27.19 -2.19
CA LEU A 285 -19.66 -26.01 -1.32
C LEU A 285 -18.87 -24.80 -1.86
N PHE A 286 -17.91 -25.03 -2.75
CA PHE A 286 -17.01 -24.01 -3.28
C PHE A 286 -17.48 -23.47 -4.65
N ALA A 287 -18.16 -24.28 -5.45
CA ALA A 287 -18.67 -23.88 -6.76
C ALA A 287 -20.19 -24.01 -6.80
N ILE A 288 -20.89 -23.00 -6.28
CA ILE A 288 -22.35 -23.02 -6.20
C ILE A 288 -22.92 -22.34 -7.46
N PRO A 289 -23.74 -23.04 -8.27
CA PRO A 289 -24.35 -22.46 -9.46
C PRO A 289 -25.61 -21.65 -9.07
N VAL A 290 -25.44 -20.65 -8.20
CA VAL A 290 -26.55 -19.82 -7.66
C VAL A 290 -27.36 -19.18 -8.80
N PHE A 291 -26.67 -18.73 -9.84
CA PHE A 291 -27.30 -18.07 -10.98
C PHE A 291 -28.06 -19.03 -11.90
N ASP A 292 -27.74 -20.33 -11.90
CA ASP A 292 -28.50 -21.34 -12.64
C ASP A 292 -29.83 -21.65 -11.97
N ILE A 293 -29.95 -21.47 -10.65
CA ILE A 293 -31.22 -21.62 -9.93
C ILE A 293 -32.24 -20.59 -10.44
N VAL A 294 -31.77 -19.36 -10.69
CA VAL A 294 -32.59 -18.27 -11.23
C VAL A 294 -32.75 -18.37 -12.76
N GLY A 295 -31.76 -18.92 -13.46
CA GLY A 295 -31.74 -19.10 -14.92
C GLY A 295 -32.45 -20.36 -15.44
N LEU A 296 -32.70 -21.35 -14.58
CA LEU A 296 -33.42 -22.59 -14.86
C LEU A 296 -34.78 -22.39 -15.58
N PRO A 297 -35.67 -21.46 -15.17
CA PRO A 297 -36.92 -21.21 -15.90
C PRO A 297 -36.71 -20.66 -17.31
N PHE A 298 -35.52 -20.18 -17.66
CA PHE A 298 -35.15 -19.66 -18.98
C PHE A 298 -34.23 -20.60 -19.76
N GLY A 299 -33.96 -21.81 -19.25
CA GLY A 299 -33.06 -22.78 -19.87
C GLY A 299 -31.60 -22.33 -19.91
N ALA A 300 -31.22 -21.36 -19.09
CA ALA A 300 -29.88 -20.78 -19.08
C ALA A 300 -28.97 -21.48 -18.07
N HIS A 301 -27.98 -22.23 -18.57
CA HIS A 301 -26.87 -22.75 -17.77
C HIS A 301 -25.73 -21.73 -17.73
N LEU A 302 -25.88 -20.70 -16.90
CA LEU A 302 -24.94 -19.58 -16.78
C LEU A 302 -23.61 -20.00 -16.14
N ALA A 303 -23.63 -20.95 -15.21
CA ALA A 303 -22.42 -21.46 -14.57
C ALA A 303 -21.56 -22.26 -15.58
N ALA A 304 -22.17 -23.19 -16.31
CA ALA A 304 -21.46 -24.05 -17.27
C ALA A 304 -21.01 -23.30 -18.54
N ASN A 305 -21.87 -22.46 -19.11
CA ASN A 305 -21.60 -21.82 -20.41
C ASN A 305 -20.93 -20.45 -20.27
N TRP A 306 -21.14 -19.75 -19.15
CA TRP A 306 -20.74 -18.35 -18.97
C TRP A 306 -19.89 -18.11 -17.72
N MET A 307 -19.53 -19.16 -16.98
CA MET A 307 -18.69 -19.11 -15.77
C MET A 307 -19.26 -18.28 -14.62
N TRP A 308 -20.59 -18.12 -14.54
CA TRP A 308 -21.24 -17.49 -13.38
C TRP A 308 -21.32 -18.44 -12.18
N TRP A 309 -20.18 -18.61 -11.51
CA TRP A 309 -20.07 -19.38 -10.27
C TRP A 309 -20.11 -18.45 -9.07
N PHE A 310 -20.83 -18.85 -8.02
CA PHE A 310 -20.74 -18.23 -6.72
C PHE A 310 -19.82 -19.06 -5.82
N THR A 311 -18.70 -18.47 -5.43
CA THR A 311 -17.69 -19.11 -4.59
C THR A 311 -17.65 -18.42 -3.23
N PRO A 312 -18.35 -18.95 -2.22
CA PRO A 312 -18.35 -18.35 -0.89
C PRO A 312 -16.95 -18.48 -0.27
N SER A 313 -16.42 -17.36 0.20
CA SER A 313 -15.12 -17.34 0.87
C SER A 313 -15.14 -16.32 2.00
N LEU A 314 -15.05 -16.82 3.23
CA LEU A 314 -15.04 -15.98 4.44
C LEU A 314 -13.78 -15.09 4.51
N SER A 315 -12.68 -15.51 3.88
CA SER A 315 -11.49 -14.65 3.78
C SER A 315 -11.74 -13.43 2.89
N TYR A 316 -12.48 -13.58 1.78
CA TYR A 316 -12.86 -12.44 0.94
C TYR A 316 -13.90 -11.54 1.59
N VAL A 317 -14.79 -12.10 2.41
CA VAL A 317 -15.71 -11.30 3.23
C VAL A 317 -14.92 -10.42 4.21
N GLY A 318 -13.97 -11.01 4.95
CA GLY A 318 -13.10 -10.25 5.86
C GLY A 318 -12.29 -9.16 5.14
N GLN A 319 -11.67 -9.49 4.00
CA GLN A 319 -10.91 -8.52 3.21
C GLN A 319 -11.80 -7.39 2.66
N GLY A 320 -13.02 -7.69 2.21
CA GLY A 320 -13.96 -6.69 1.70
C GLY A 320 -14.43 -5.71 2.78
N ILE A 321 -14.57 -6.18 4.03
CA ILE A 321 -14.88 -5.30 5.17
C ILE A 321 -13.73 -4.31 5.42
N ILE A 322 -12.48 -4.76 5.31
CA ILE A 322 -11.29 -3.92 5.54
C ILE A 322 -11.13 -2.86 4.43
N MET A 323 -11.31 -3.23 3.16
CA MET A 323 -11.13 -2.31 2.02
C MET A 323 -12.23 -1.25 1.89
N GLY A 324 -13.37 -1.47 2.54
CA GLY A 324 -14.50 -0.56 2.50
C GLY A 324 -15.41 -0.72 1.27
N LEU A 325 -16.60 -0.15 1.41
CA LEU A 325 -17.69 -0.29 0.44
C LEU A 325 -17.39 0.30 -0.96
N PRO A 326 -16.73 1.46 -1.11
CA PRO A 326 -16.52 2.04 -2.45
C PRO A 326 -15.68 1.16 -3.36
N VAL A 327 -14.57 0.62 -2.84
CA VAL A 327 -13.64 -0.22 -3.62
C VAL A 327 -14.32 -1.54 -4.00
N THR A 328 -15.00 -2.18 -3.04
CA THR A 328 -15.72 -3.44 -3.29
C THR A 328 -16.85 -3.28 -4.30
N LEU A 329 -17.61 -2.19 -4.26
CA LEU A 329 -18.63 -1.88 -5.28
C LEU A 329 -18.02 -1.63 -6.66
N SER A 330 -16.90 -0.90 -6.75
CA SER A 330 -16.21 -0.68 -8.01
C SER A 330 -15.68 -1.98 -8.62
N MET A 331 -15.09 -2.86 -7.81
CA MET A 331 -14.65 -4.19 -8.28
C MET A 331 -15.83 -5.05 -8.74
N ASN A 332 -16.95 -5.04 -7.99
CA ASN A 332 -18.16 -5.75 -8.38
C ASN A 332 -18.74 -5.20 -9.70
N PHE A 333 -18.77 -3.89 -9.86
CA PHE A 333 -19.19 -3.26 -11.11
C PHE A 333 -18.30 -3.67 -12.29
N GLY A 334 -16.97 -3.69 -12.10
CA GLY A 334 -16.02 -4.17 -13.11
C GLY A 334 -16.27 -5.63 -13.50
N MET A 335 -16.52 -6.50 -12.52
CA MET A 335 -16.91 -7.90 -12.76
C MET A 335 -18.23 -7.99 -13.55
N LEU A 336 -19.26 -7.22 -13.19
CA LEU A 336 -20.55 -7.19 -13.91
C LEU A 336 -20.36 -6.71 -15.35
N VAL A 337 -19.61 -5.63 -15.58
CA VAL A 337 -19.35 -5.12 -16.94
C VAL A 337 -18.57 -6.15 -17.76
N GLY A 338 -17.53 -6.76 -17.18
CA GLY A 338 -16.74 -7.80 -17.85
C GLY A 338 -17.57 -9.03 -18.22
N TRP A 339 -18.25 -9.64 -17.24
CA TRP A 339 -18.90 -10.93 -17.42
C TRP A 339 -20.34 -10.85 -17.93
N ALA A 340 -21.09 -9.81 -17.58
CA ALA A 340 -22.49 -9.68 -17.99
C ALA A 340 -22.66 -8.96 -19.33
N VAL A 341 -21.74 -8.04 -19.68
CA VAL A 341 -21.84 -7.23 -20.89
C VAL A 341 -20.79 -7.65 -21.92
N LEU A 342 -19.51 -7.53 -21.57
CA LEU A 342 -18.40 -7.74 -22.51
C LEU A 342 -18.27 -9.20 -22.96
N SER A 343 -18.46 -10.16 -22.06
CA SER A 343 -18.38 -11.60 -22.40
C SER A 343 -19.44 -11.99 -23.46
N PRO A 344 -20.75 -11.78 -23.25
CA PRO A 344 -21.76 -12.10 -24.27
C PRO A 344 -21.59 -11.32 -25.56
N LEU A 345 -21.20 -10.04 -25.47
CA LEU A 345 -20.97 -9.20 -26.64
C LEU A 345 -19.84 -9.75 -27.51
N SER A 346 -18.71 -10.15 -26.90
CA SER A 346 -17.57 -10.74 -27.60
C SER A 346 -17.93 -12.02 -28.35
N LYS A 347 -18.85 -12.81 -27.78
CA LYS A 347 -19.38 -14.04 -28.37
C LYS A 347 -20.35 -13.78 -29.51
N HIS A 348 -21.29 -12.85 -29.31
CA HIS A 348 -22.29 -12.49 -30.30
C HIS A 348 -21.66 -11.86 -31.55
N LEU A 349 -20.63 -11.03 -31.37
CA LEU A 349 -19.90 -10.39 -32.47
C LEU A 349 -18.81 -11.28 -33.10
N GLY A 350 -18.58 -12.47 -32.57
CA GLY A 350 -17.58 -13.41 -33.09
C GLY A 350 -16.12 -13.02 -32.82
N TRP A 351 -15.87 -12.10 -31.87
CA TRP A 351 -14.51 -11.69 -31.48
C TRP A 351 -13.77 -12.76 -30.69
N ALA A 352 -14.51 -13.60 -29.94
CA ALA A 352 -13.97 -14.70 -29.14
C ALA A 352 -14.74 -16.00 -29.42
N PRO A 353 -14.39 -16.77 -30.48
CA PRO A 353 -15.17 -17.91 -30.93
C PRO A 353 -15.01 -19.16 -30.05
N GLY A 354 -13.91 -19.30 -29.29
CA GLY A 354 -13.63 -20.43 -28.42
C GLY A 354 -14.51 -20.48 -27.15
N PRO A 355 -14.47 -21.57 -26.35
CA PRO A 355 -15.23 -21.68 -25.10
C PRO A 355 -14.99 -20.48 -24.18
N VAL A 356 -16.00 -20.01 -23.43
CA VAL A 356 -15.86 -18.83 -22.55
C VAL A 356 -14.70 -18.97 -21.57
N SER A 357 -14.42 -20.19 -21.11
CA SER A 357 -13.32 -20.51 -20.20
C SER A 357 -11.91 -20.46 -20.81
N SER A 358 -11.79 -20.46 -22.14
CA SER A 358 -10.49 -20.44 -22.81
C SER A 358 -9.80 -19.08 -22.64
N THR A 359 -8.49 -19.12 -22.37
CA THR A 359 -7.66 -17.92 -22.16
C THR A 359 -7.11 -17.39 -23.49
N THR A 360 -7.05 -18.21 -24.55
CA THR A 360 -6.55 -17.80 -25.87
C THR A 360 -7.67 -17.28 -26.76
N ASP A 361 -8.69 -18.10 -27.01
CA ASP A 361 -9.73 -17.84 -28.02
C ASP A 361 -11.12 -17.60 -27.38
N GLY A 362 -11.19 -17.61 -26.06
CA GLY A 362 -12.41 -17.49 -25.28
C GLY A 362 -12.69 -16.07 -24.79
N ALA A 363 -13.92 -15.82 -24.37
CA ALA A 363 -14.34 -14.53 -23.83
C ALA A 363 -13.52 -14.11 -22.59
N ARG A 364 -13.10 -15.08 -21.75
CA ARG A 364 -12.18 -14.82 -20.63
C ARG A 364 -10.89 -14.17 -21.11
N GLY A 365 -10.23 -14.74 -22.11
CA GLY A 365 -9.01 -14.19 -22.72
C GLY A 365 -9.23 -12.80 -23.31
N TRP A 366 -10.31 -12.62 -24.06
CA TRP A 366 -10.63 -11.34 -24.70
C TRP A 366 -10.85 -10.20 -23.69
N ILE A 367 -11.58 -10.47 -22.59
CA ILE A 367 -11.81 -9.48 -21.52
C ILE A 367 -10.49 -9.09 -20.84
N LEU A 368 -9.54 -10.02 -20.71
CA LEU A 368 -8.22 -9.70 -20.15
C LEU A 368 -7.50 -8.62 -20.97
N TRP A 369 -7.61 -8.65 -22.31
CA TRP A 369 -7.03 -7.62 -23.18
C TRP A 369 -7.71 -6.26 -23.02
N VAL A 370 -9.04 -6.23 -22.86
CA VAL A 370 -9.78 -4.98 -22.58
C VAL A 370 -9.35 -4.40 -21.23
N ALA A 371 -9.30 -5.23 -20.19
CA ALA A 371 -8.83 -4.82 -18.88
C ALA A 371 -7.37 -4.35 -18.91
N LEU A 372 -6.51 -5.03 -19.69
CA LEU A 372 -5.13 -4.65 -19.91
C LEU A 372 -5.01 -3.26 -20.54
N ALA A 373 -5.79 -2.99 -21.59
CA ALA A 373 -5.80 -1.69 -22.25
C ALA A 373 -6.28 -0.57 -21.33
N ILE A 374 -7.33 -0.82 -20.54
CA ILE A 374 -7.83 0.14 -19.54
C ILE A 374 -6.76 0.42 -18.48
N MET A 375 -6.08 -0.62 -17.96
CA MET A 375 -5.01 -0.44 -16.99
C MET A 375 -3.84 0.37 -17.57
N ILE A 376 -3.39 0.06 -18.78
CA ILE A 376 -2.29 0.82 -19.41
C ILE A 376 -2.71 2.27 -19.65
N ALA A 377 -3.94 2.51 -20.13
CA ALA A 377 -4.44 3.86 -20.36
C ALA A 377 -4.54 4.67 -19.05
N GLU A 378 -5.08 4.07 -17.99
CA GLU A 378 -5.13 4.67 -16.66
C GLU A 378 -3.72 5.02 -16.17
N SER A 379 -2.77 4.11 -16.29
CA SER A 379 -1.43 4.32 -15.76
C SER A 379 -0.64 5.36 -16.58
N ILE A 380 -0.90 5.49 -17.88
CA ILE A 380 -0.38 6.61 -18.69
C ILE A 380 -1.01 7.93 -18.26
N ILE A 381 -2.34 7.97 -18.07
CA ILE A 381 -3.06 9.19 -17.67
C ILE A 381 -2.62 9.66 -16.29
N SER A 382 -2.38 8.76 -15.34
CA SER A 382 -1.89 9.11 -13.99
C SER A 382 -0.43 9.57 -14.00
N LEU A 383 0.40 9.02 -14.90
CA LEU A 383 1.79 9.45 -15.11
C LEU A 383 1.96 10.80 -15.79
N LEU A 384 1.04 11.14 -16.70
CA LEU A 384 1.19 12.29 -17.59
C LEU A 384 1.35 13.63 -16.84
N PRO A 385 0.52 13.98 -15.82
CA PRO A 385 0.67 15.25 -15.10
C PRO A 385 1.97 15.33 -14.31
N ILE A 386 2.41 14.21 -13.74
CA ILE A 386 3.64 14.14 -12.93
C ILE A 386 4.85 14.36 -13.83
N THR A 387 4.91 13.66 -14.96
CA THR A 387 5.99 13.81 -15.94
C THR A 387 6.01 15.21 -16.56
N ILE A 388 4.86 15.79 -16.89
CA ILE A 388 4.74 17.17 -17.39
C ILE A 388 5.19 18.19 -16.33
N SER A 389 4.74 18.04 -15.07
CA SER A 389 5.13 18.93 -13.97
C SER A 389 6.64 18.89 -13.74
N HIS A 390 7.23 17.69 -13.69
CA HIS A 390 8.66 17.54 -13.50
C HIS A 390 9.46 18.08 -14.69
N ALA A 391 9.05 17.76 -15.92
CA ALA A 391 9.69 18.26 -17.13
C ALA A 391 9.60 19.79 -17.22
N SER A 392 8.45 20.39 -16.92
CA SER A 392 8.29 21.85 -16.93
C SER A 392 9.11 22.53 -15.84
N THR A 393 9.26 21.92 -14.66
CA THR A 393 10.12 22.43 -13.57
C THR A 393 11.59 22.37 -13.95
N LEU A 394 12.04 21.28 -14.55
CA LEU A 394 13.40 21.13 -15.08
C LEU A 394 13.67 22.12 -16.21
N LEU A 395 12.71 22.29 -17.13
CA LEU A 395 12.85 23.23 -18.24
C LEU A 395 12.90 24.68 -17.74
N ARG A 396 12.09 25.04 -16.74
CA ARG A 396 12.13 26.34 -16.06
C ARG A 396 13.47 26.56 -15.36
N HIS A 397 13.99 25.59 -14.61
CA HIS A 397 15.30 25.67 -13.97
C HIS A 397 16.44 25.79 -14.98
N TYR A 398 16.37 25.05 -16.09
CA TYR A 398 17.35 25.14 -17.16
C TYR A 398 17.28 26.52 -17.84
N HIS A 399 16.07 27.01 -18.15
CA HIS A 399 15.87 28.35 -18.71
C HIS A 399 16.31 29.46 -17.76
N GLN A 400 16.07 29.35 -16.45
CA GLN A 400 16.55 30.30 -15.45
C GLN A 400 18.07 30.28 -15.34
N ARG A 401 18.71 29.09 -15.38
CA ARG A 401 20.17 28.96 -15.39
C ARG A 401 20.82 29.50 -16.67
N THR A 402 20.15 29.40 -17.82
CA THR A 402 20.63 29.99 -19.08
C THR A 402 20.35 31.50 -19.18
N ALA A 403 19.24 31.97 -18.62
CA ALA A 403 18.87 33.38 -18.56
C ALA A 403 19.74 34.19 -17.56
N HIS A 404 20.31 33.56 -16.54
CA HIS A 404 21.23 34.21 -15.59
C HIS A 404 22.63 34.49 -16.16
N SER A 405 22.86 34.34 -17.47
CA SER A 405 24.16 34.65 -18.10
C SER A 405 24.31 36.09 -18.58
N ASN A 406 23.32 36.98 -18.49
CA ASN A 406 23.55 38.42 -18.64
C ASN A 406 22.41 39.29 -18.10
N VAL A 407 22.82 40.44 -17.56
CA VAL A 407 22.04 41.66 -17.27
C VAL A 407 21.59 41.87 -15.83
N PHE A 408 22.50 42.49 -15.08
CA PHE A 408 22.24 43.54 -14.09
C PHE A 408 21.09 44.46 -14.56
N VAL A 409 19.93 44.42 -13.91
CA VAL A 409 19.04 45.59 -13.76
C VAL A 409 18.40 45.53 -12.37
N SER A 410 18.93 46.35 -11.47
CA SER A 410 18.24 46.79 -10.27
C SER A 410 17.22 47.87 -10.66
N THR A 411 15.93 47.54 -10.69
CA THR A 411 14.84 48.52 -10.75
C THR A 411 13.93 48.36 -9.54
N PRO A 412 13.70 49.41 -8.71
CA PRO A 412 12.73 49.34 -7.64
C PRO A 412 11.33 49.50 -8.25
N GLN A 413 10.56 48.42 -8.33
CA GLN A 413 9.18 48.48 -8.80
C GLN A 413 8.18 48.48 -7.65
N SER A 414 7.37 49.54 -7.67
CA SER A 414 6.28 49.95 -6.81
C SER A 414 5.22 48.88 -6.53
N GLN A 415 4.70 48.92 -5.31
CA GLN A 415 3.68 48.08 -4.63
C GLN A 415 2.32 47.86 -5.31
N THR A 416 2.10 48.18 -6.59
CA THR A 416 0.73 48.32 -7.14
C THR A 416 0.27 47.20 -8.06
N GLN A 417 0.91 46.02 -8.07
CA GLN A 417 0.56 44.94 -9.01
C GLN A 417 0.24 43.59 -8.35
N ARG A 418 -0.27 43.57 -7.11
CA ARG A 418 -0.66 42.35 -6.38
C ARG A 418 -2.10 41.85 -6.65
N LEU A 419 -2.79 42.31 -7.70
CA LEU A 419 -4.24 42.02 -7.86
C LEU A 419 -4.62 41.29 -9.16
N SER A 420 -3.68 40.71 -9.89
CA SER A 420 -4.04 39.91 -11.07
C SER A 420 -2.98 38.86 -11.42
N SER A 421 -2.91 37.80 -10.63
CA SER A 421 -2.29 36.53 -11.02
C SER A 421 -2.86 35.43 -10.13
N GLU A 422 -4.08 35.00 -10.48
CA GLU A 422 -4.86 34.00 -9.75
C GLU A 422 -4.60 32.58 -10.30
N ASP A 423 -3.37 32.29 -10.74
CA ASP A 423 -3.01 31.04 -11.43
C ASP A 423 -1.74 30.34 -10.89
N ASP A 424 -1.25 30.70 -9.70
CA ASP A 424 -0.13 29.96 -9.07
C ASP A 424 -0.66 28.76 -8.27
N TYR A 425 -0.88 27.65 -8.98
CA TYR A 425 -1.25 26.34 -8.40
C TYR A 425 -0.05 25.57 -7.80
N TYR A 426 1.16 26.13 -7.82
CA TYR A 426 2.34 25.45 -7.26
C TYR A 426 3.41 26.48 -6.88
N ASP A 427 3.19 27.20 -5.79
CA ASP A 427 4.30 27.86 -5.10
C ASP A 427 4.98 26.78 -4.25
N PRO A 428 6.26 26.44 -4.49
CA PRO A 428 6.99 25.59 -3.55
C PRO A 428 6.98 26.30 -2.20
N PRO A 429 6.72 25.60 -1.07
CA PRO A 429 6.84 26.23 0.24
C PRO A 429 8.23 26.84 0.34
N SER A 430 8.31 28.09 0.81
CA SER A 430 9.60 28.72 1.13
C SER A 430 10.37 27.75 2.01
N GLU A 431 11.61 27.44 1.63
CA GLU A 431 12.57 26.75 2.49
C GLU A 431 12.99 27.73 3.59
N ASP A 432 12.06 28.07 4.48
CA ASP A 432 12.43 28.64 5.78
C ASP A 432 12.99 27.49 6.61
N GLU A 433 14.33 27.47 6.76
CA GLU A 433 15.12 26.50 7.55
C GLU A 433 14.66 26.31 9.01
N ASN A 434 13.70 27.11 9.49
CA ASN A 434 13.23 27.13 10.88
C ASN A 434 11.91 26.37 11.11
N ASP A 435 11.26 25.83 10.06
CA ASP A 435 9.99 25.10 10.14
C ASP A 435 10.12 23.68 9.52
N ASP A 436 11.22 22.97 9.78
CA ASP A 436 11.33 21.55 9.36
C ASP A 436 10.34 20.72 10.21
N PRO A 437 9.26 20.14 9.64
CA PRO A 437 8.25 19.40 10.40
C PRO A 437 8.75 17.99 10.78
N GLU A 438 10.06 17.80 10.89
CA GLU A 438 10.69 16.53 11.23
C GLU A 438 10.67 16.35 12.76
N PHE A 439 9.71 15.57 13.23
CA PHE A 439 9.49 15.30 14.64
C PHE A 439 10.46 14.24 15.22
N GLU A 440 11.21 13.52 14.37
CA GLU A 440 12.10 12.43 14.80
C GLU A 440 13.54 12.93 15.02
N PRO A 441 14.21 12.57 16.14
CA PRO A 441 15.57 13.01 16.40
C PRO A 441 16.57 12.52 15.34
N PRO A 442 17.63 13.29 15.04
CA PRO A 442 18.60 12.96 13.98
C PRO A 442 19.27 11.59 14.12
N GLU A 443 19.37 11.08 15.34
CA GLU A 443 19.98 9.78 15.67
C GLU A 443 19.15 8.59 15.19
N ARG A 444 17.83 8.77 15.01
CA ARG A 444 16.90 7.74 14.55
C ARG A 444 16.64 7.83 13.05
N LEU A 445 17.06 8.92 12.40
CA LEU A 445 17.01 9.06 10.96
C LEU A 445 18.08 8.17 10.31
N VAL A 446 17.73 7.58 9.17
CA VAL A 446 18.70 6.80 8.39
C VAL A 446 19.71 7.78 7.78
N PRO A 447 21.02 7.61 8.01
CA PRO A 447 22.03 8.48 7.44
C PRO A 447 21.93 8.50 5.91
N GLU A 448 21.98 9.67 5.27
CA GLU A 448 21.92 9.76 3.81
C GLU A 448 23.02 8.94 3.11
N LEU A 449 24.17 8.79 3.79
CA LEU A 449 25.27 7.99 3.30
C LEU A 449 24.89 6.49 3.19
N TRP A 450 24.12 5.97 4.14
CA TRP A 450 23.62 4.59 4.11
C TRP A 450 22.59 4.41 3.00
N VAL A 451 21.74 5.41 2.77
CA VAL A 451 20.78 5.41 1.66
C VAL A 451 21.52 5.40 0.31
N LYS A 452 22.50 6.28 0.10
CA LYS A 452 23.25 6.40 -1.16
C LYS A 452 24.05 5.12 -1.45
N TRP A 453 24.79 4.61 -0.47
CA TRP A 453 25.55 3.36 -0.64
C TRP A 453 24.66 2.13 -0.74
N GLY A 454 23.59 2.07 0.05
CA GLY A 454 22.60 1.00 0.01
C GLY A 454 21.91 0.91 -1.34
N LEU A 455 21.47 2.05 -1.91
CA LEU A 455 20.88 2.11 -3.24
C LEU A 455 21.89 1.70 -4.32
N ALA A 456 23.13 2.19 -4.26
CA ALA A 456 24.16 1.83 -5.23
C ALA A 456 24.52 0.33 -5.17
N LEU A 457 24.73 -0.21 -3.96
CA LEU A 457 25.10 -1.61 -3.75
C LEU A 457 23.96 -2.55 -4.08
N SER A 458 22.72 -2.23 -3.68
CA SER A 458 21.54 -3.03 -4.02
C SER A 458 21.23 -2.99 -5.51
N ALA A 459 21.43 -1.85 -6.20
CA ALA A 459 21.26 -1.78 -7.64
C ALA A 459 22.31 -2.61 -8.39
N LEU A 460 23.59 -2.47 -8.03
CA LEU A 460 24.67 -3.25 -8.65
C LEU A 460 24.54 -4.74 -8.34
N GLY A 461 24.22 -5.08 -7.09
CA GLY A 461 23.96 -6.44 -6.64
C GLY A 461 22.75 -7.05 -7.33
N GLY A 462 21.64 -6.31 -7.47
CA GLY A 462 20.44 -6.71 -8.19
C GLY A 462 20.71 -6.99 -9.66
N VAL A 463 21.42 -6.09 -10.35
CA VAL A 463 21.84 -6.31 -11.75
C VAL A 463 22.74 -7.54 -11.88
N GLY A 464 23.71 -7.71 -10.97
CA GLY A 464 24.60 -8.87 -10.97
C GLY A 464 23.87 -10.19 -10.73
N LEU A 465 23.00 -10.25 -9.72
CA LEU A 465 22.25 -11.45 -9.36
C LEU A 465 21.21 -11.83 -10.43
N VAL A 466 20.48 -10.87 -10.99
CA VAL A 466 19.56 -11.13 -12.11
C VAL A 466 20.33 -11.64 -13.33
N TRP A 467 21.52 -11.11 -13.62
CA TRP A 467 22.36 -11.60 -14.70
C TRP A 467 22.92 -13.00 -14.43
N VAL A 468 23.26 -13.35 -13.18
CA VAL A 468 23.66 -14.71 -12.81
C VAL A 468 22.51 -15.70 -13.00
N VAL A 469 21.27 -15.30 -12.66
CA VAL A 469 20.10 -16.16 -12.76
C VAL A 469 19.61 -16.33 -14.20
N PHE A 470 19.55 -15.25 -14.98
CA PHE A 470 18.88 -15.21 -16.29
C PHE A 470 19.80 -14.82 -17.46
N GLY A 471 21.10 -14.69 -17.24
CA GLY A 471 22.05 -14.30 -18.28
C GLY A 471 22.13 -15.33 -19.41
N SER A 472 21.90 -16.62 -19.12
CA SER A 472 21.78 -17.69 -20.12
C SER A 472 20.51 -17.57 -20.96
N ASP A 473 19.45 -17.00 -20.40
CA ASP A 473 18.12 -16.91 -21.01
C ASP A 473 17.93 -15.62 -21.81
N GLY A 474 19.03 -14.90 -22.07
CA GLY A 474 19.07 -13.74 -22.96
C GLY A 474 18.87 -12.39 -22.27
N ILE A 475 18.89 -12.33 -20.93
CA ILE A 475 18.91 -11.05 -20.22
C ILE A 475 20.26 -10.35 -20.39
N LYS A 476 20.19 -9.07 -20.75
CA LYS A 476 21.35 -8.18 -20.77
C LYS A 476 21.36 -7.36 -19.48
N PRO A 477 22.52 -7.17 -18.80
CA PRO A 477 22.59 -6.42 -17.54
C PRO A 477 22.01 -5.00 -17.61
N TRP A 478 22.12 -4.34 -18.76
CA TRP A 478 21.56 -2.99 -18.95
C TRP A 478 20.03 -2.97 -18.86
N ALA A 479 19.34 -4.07 -19.22
CA ALA A 479 17.89 -4.15 -19.16
C ALA A 479 17.41 -4.16 -17.71
N THR A 480 18.09 -4.92 -16.84
CA THR A 480 17.84 -4.90 -15.39
C THR A 480 18.14 -3.53 -14.80
N ALA A 481 19.27 -2.90 -15.19
CA ALA A 481 19.61 -1.57 -14.71
C ALA A 481 18.55 -0.53 -15.09
N LEU A 482 18.06 -0.58 -16.35
CA LEU A 482 16.97 0.27 -16.80
C LEU A 482 15.66 -0.03 -16.06
N GLY A 483 15.36 -1.30 -15.80
CA GLY A 483 14.20 -1.72 -15.02
C GLY A 483 14.21 -1.13 -13.60
N LEU A 484 15.37 -1.11 -12.93
CA LEU A 484 15.53 -0.47 -11.62
C LEU A 484 15.34 1.05 -11.68
N VAL A 485 15.84 1.72 -12.73
CA VAL A 485 15.61 3.16 -12.92
C VAL A 485 14.11 3.45 -13.11
N LEU A 486 13.40 2.63 -13.89
CA LEU A 486 11.96 2.75 -14.03
C LEU A 486 11.24 2.49 -12.71
N ALA A 487 11.67 1.48 -11.94
CA ALA A 487 11.15 1.19 -10.61
C ALA A 487 11.22 2.44 -9.73
N SER A 488 12.34 3.18 -9.78
CA SER A 488 12.49 4.42 -9.00
C SER A 488 11.50 5.52 -9.36
N VAL A 489 11.15 5.65 -10.64
CA VAL A 489 10.18 6.65 -11.09
C VAL A 489 8.76 6.19 -10.76
N LEU A 490 8.47 4.90 -10.96
CA LEU A 490 7.13 4.34 -10.79
C LEU A 490 6.76 4.15 -9.30
N SER A 491 7.72 3.96 -8.40
CA SER A 491 7.48 3.88 -6.96
C SER A 491 6.87 5.17 -6.38
N LEU A 492 7.17 6.34 -6.97
CA LEU A 492 6.57 7.62 -6.57
C LEU A 492 5.03 7.60 -6.73
N ILE A 493 4.55 6.92 -7.77
CA ILE A 493 3.12 6.76 -8.05
C ILE A 493 2.55 5.70 -7.11
N GLY A 494 3.27 4.58 -6.98
CA GLY A 494 2.87 3.45 -6.13
C GLY A 494 2.65 3.89 -4.68
N VAL A 495 3.62 4.62 -4.11
CA VAL A 495 3.54 5.14 -2.74
C VAL A 495 2.42 6.17 -2.57
N ARG A 496 2.18 7.04 -3.55
CA ARG A 496 1.08 8.02 -3.47
C ARG A 496 -0.29 7.36 -3.54
N ALA A 497 -0.48 6.46 -4.49
CA ALA A 497 -1.71 5.68 -4.61
C ALA A 497 -1.97 4.85 -3.35
N LEU A 498 -0.92 4.22 -2.80
CA LEU A 498 -0.98 3.51 -1.52
C LEU A 498 -1.34 4.45 -0.36
N GLY A 499 -0.74 5.65 -0.30
CA GLY A 499 -0.99 6.65 0.73
C GLY A 499 -2.41 7.23 0.71
N GLU A 500 -3.06 7.27 -0.45
CA GLU A 500 -4.42 7.81 -0.61
C GLU A 500 -5.52 6.74 -0.54
N THR A 501 -5.26 5.55 -1.10
CA THR A 501 -6.29 4.53 -1.36
C THR A 501 -6.02 3.18 -0.72
N ASP A 502 -4.86 3.02 -0.07
CA ASP A 502 -4.39 1.74 0.47
C ASP A 502 -4.10 0.66 -0.59
N LEU A 503 -4.11 1.04 -1.88
CA LEU A 503 -3.82 0.16 -3.00
C LEU A 503 -2.68 0.71 -3.85
N ASN A 504 -1.68 -0.13 -4.09
CA ASN A 504 -0.64 0.15 -5.07
C ASN A 504 -1.07 -0.39 -6.45
N PRO A 505 -1.06 0.42 -7.53
CA PRO A 505 -1.38 -0.02 -8.89
C PRO A 505 -0.24 -0.83 -9.53
N VAL A 506 0.27 -1.83 -8.80
CA VAL A 506 1.41 -2.67 -9.15
C VAL A 506 1.27 -3.28 -10.54
N SER A 507 0.07 -3.77 -10.87
CA SER A 507 -0.19 -4.34 -12.19
C SER A 507 0.00 -3.32 -13.32
N GLY A 508 -0.47 -2.09 -13.14
CA GLY A 508 -0.31 -1.01 -14.11
C GLY A 508 1.15 -0.62 -14.29
N ILE A 509 1.88 -0.49 -13.18
CA ILE A 509 3.33 -0.22 -13.13
C ILE A 509 4.12 -1.27 -13.91
N GLY A 510 3.90 -2.56 -13.64
CA GLY A 510 4.59 -3.66 -14.32
C GLY A 510 4.34 -3.66 -15.83
N LYS A 511 3.11 -3.37 -16.26
CA LYS A 511 2.71 -3.34 -17.68
C LYS A 511 3.32 -2.18 -18.46
N ILE A 512 3.46 -1.01 -17.83
CA ILE A 512 4.17 0.12 -18.45
C ILE A 512 5.62 -0.26 -18.73
N SER A 513 6.29 -0.88 -17.74
CA SER A 513 7.65 -1.38 -17.91
C SER A 513 7.71 -2.39 -19.05
N GLN A 514 6.78 -3.35 -19.07
CA GLN A 514 6.73 -4.35 -20.14
C GLN A 514 6.51 -3.75 -21.54
N LEU A 515 5.68 -2.70 -21.66
CA LEU A 515 5.47 -2.01 -22.93
C LEU A 515 6.76 -1.33 -23.43
N LEU A 516 7.53 -0.72 -22.53
CA LEU A 516 8.82 -0.13 -22.86
C LEU A 516 9.82 -1.21 -23.31
N PHE A 517 9.93 -2.31 -22.58
CA PHE A 517 10.84 -3.41 -22.94
C PHE A 517 10.43 -4.15 -24.21
N ALA A 518 9.13 -4.19 -24.54
CA ALA A 518 8.66 -4.69 -25.83
C ALA A 518 9.23 -3.87 -27.02
N VAL A 519 9.42 -2.56 -26.85
CA VAL A 519 10.02 -1.69 -27.86
C VAL A 519 11.55 -1.79 -27.87
N LEU A 520 12.18 -1.88 -26.69
CA LEU A 520 13.64 -1.90 -26.55
C LEU A 520 14.29 -3.25 -26.89
N GLN A 521 13.59 -4.36 -26.65
CA GLN A 521 14.03 -5.72 -26.95
C GLN A 521 12.92 -6.51 -27.68
N PRO A 522 12.60 -6.15 -28.93
CA PRO A 522 11.56 -6.84 -29.67
C PRO A 522 11.89 -8.32 -29.83
N GLY A 523 10.92 -9.19 -29.54
CA GLY A 523 11.04 -10.65 -29.65
C GLY A 523 11.73 -11.35 -28.45
N ASN A 524 12.20 -10.62 -27.43
CA ASN A 524 12.75 -11.24 -26.22
C ASN A 524 11.72 -11.20 -25.07
N VAL A 525 10.83 -12.19 -25.05
CA VAL A 525 9.73 -12.30 -24.08
C VAL A 525 10.26 -12.48 -22.65
N VAL A 526 11.31 -13.29 -22.46
CA VAL A 526 11.92 -13.53 -21.13
C VAL A 526 12.47 -12.24 -20.53
N ALA A 527 13.27 -11.49 -21.29
CA ALA A 527 13.81 -10.22 -20.82
C ALA A 527 12.71 -9.20 -20.53
N ASN A 528 11.63 -9.20 -21.32
CA ASN A 528 10.47 -8.34 -21.09
C ASN A 528 9.77 -8.68 -19.75
N ILE A 529 9.46 -9.95 -19.51
CA ILE A 529 8.81 -10.42 -18.28
C ILE A 529 9.66 -10.08 -17.05
N ILE A 530 10.96 -10.35 -17.11
CA ILE A 530 11.85 -10.14 -15.95
C ILE A 530 12.09 -8.64 -15.72
N ALA A 531 12.33 -7.83 -16.74
CA ALA A 531 12.55 -6.40 -16.56
C ALA A 531 11.28 -5.68 -16.10
N GLY A 532 10.11 -6.12 -16.58
CA GLY A 532 8.81 -5.78 -16.02
C GLY A 532 8.72 -6.14 -14.54
N GLY A 533 9.12 -7.36 -14.20
CA GLY A 533 9.08 -7.85 -12.83
C GLY A 533 10.05 -7.19 -11.86
N VAL A 534 11.24 -6.78 -12.30
CA VAL A 534 12.18 -5.99 -11.50
C VAL A 534 11.60 -4.59 -11.23
N ALA A 535 10.98 -3.98 -12.25
CA ALA A 535 10.34 -2.68 -12.09
C ALA A 535 9.14 -2.74 -11.14
N GLU A 536 8.30 -3.76 -11.29
CA GLU A 536 7.16 -4.06 -10.44
C GLU A 536 7.60 -4.29 -8.98
N ALA A 537 8.58 -5.17 -8.78
CA ALA A 537 9.14 -5.51 -7.47
C ALA A 537 9.72 -4.29 -6.74
N GLY A 538 10.52 -3.48 -7.44
CA GLY A 538 11.18 -2.32 -6.86
C GLY A 538 10.22 -1.16 -6.55
N ALA A 539 9.10 -1.06 -7.28
CA ALA A 539 8.07 -0.06 -7.02
C ALA A 539 7.04 -0.49 -5.95
N GLN A 540 6.92 -1.79 -5.70
CA GLN A 540 6.00 -2.36 -4.72
C GLN A 540 6.58 -2.39 -3.30
N GLN A 541 7.91 -2.52 -3.18
CA GLN A 541 8.65 -2.36 -1.94
C GLN A 541 8.73 -0.89 -1.56
#